data_AF-A0A7C9LLY8-F1
#
_entry.id   AF-A0A7C9LLY8-F1
#
_cell.length_a   1.000
_cell.length_b   1.000
_cell.length_c   1.000
_cell.angle_alpha   90.00
_cell.angle_beta   90.00
_cell.angle_gamma   90.00
#
_symmetry.space_group_name_H-M   'P 1'
#
loop_
_entity.id
_entity.type
_entity.pdbx_description
1 polymer ?
#
loop_
_entity_poly.entity_id
_entity_poly.type
_entity_poly.pdbx_seq_one_letter_code
_entity_poly.pdbx_strand_id
1 'polypeptide(L)'
;MNPLLLRTALIAGALIGLLNIVFVALDHGLPNIPVWFYLAQLLLLPAMLLPMYYFPQAATTRNFLHRAGLFALGWAVPFAIYKLSSDALKPNFDLAAALISYVVTLALLSLLFAAIRRPAKGA
;
A
#
# COMPACT_ATOMS: atom_id res chain seq x y z
N MET A 1 -5.18 15.10 -15.71
CA MET A 1 -4.59 14.83 -14.37
C MET A 1 -3.62 15.94 -14.03
N ASN A 2 -3.62 16.41 -12.77
CA ASN A 2 -2.63 17.40 -12.32
C ASN A 2 -1.21 16.78 -12.46
N PRO A 3 -0.29 17.40 -13.23
CA PRO A 3 1.06 16.89 -13.43
C PRO A 3 1.83 16.65 -12.12
N LEU A 4 1.58 17.49 -11.11
CA LEU A 4 2.19 17.36 -9.79
C LEU A 4 1.71 16.08 -9.08
N LEU A 5 0.41 15.78 -9.14
CA LEU A 5 -0.17 14.59 -8.52
C LEU A 5 0.39 13.31 -9.14
N LEU A 6 0.45 13.25 -10.49
CA LEU A 6 1.05 12.11 -11.18
C LEU A 6 2.51 11.93 -10.79
N ARG A 7 3.29 13.02 -10.76
CA ARG A 7 4.69 12.99 -10.33
C ARG A 7 4.83 12.46 -8.90
N THR A 8 4.00 12.94 -7.97
CA THR A 8 4.02 12.48 -6.58
C THR A 8 3.64 10.99 -6.48
N ALA A 9 2.65 10.53 -7.22
CA ALA A 9 2.26 9.12 -7.25
C ALA A 9 3.42 8.22 -7.73
N LEU A 10 4.06 8.61 -8.84
CA LEU A 10 5.21 7.88 -9.41
C LEU A 10 6.40 7.85 -8.45
N ILE A 11 6.74 8.99 -7.84
CA ILE A 11 7.83 9.06 -6.86
C ILE A 11 7.52 8.19 -5.64
N ALA A 12 6.31 8.27 -5.09
CA ALA A 12 5.93 7.47 -3.93
C ALA A 12 5.93 5.97 -4.26
N GLY A 13 5.45 5.58 -5.44
CA GLY A 13 5.46 4.19 -5.89
C GLY A 13 6.89 3.66 -6.07
N ALA A 14 7.76 4.45 -6.68
CA ALA A 14 9.17 4.11 -6.85
C ALA A 14 9.88 3.96 -5.49
N LEU A 15 9.64 4.87 -4.55
CA LEU A 15 10.23 4.81 -3.21
C LEU A 15 9.77 3.57 -2.45
N ILE A 16 8.47 3.25 -2.46
CA ILE A 16 7.95 2.05 -1.79
C ILE A 16 8.52 0.79 -2.44
N GLY A 17 8.57 0.73 -3.77
CA GLY A 17 9.13 -0.42 -4.48
C GLY A 17 10.61 -0.64 -4.19
N LEU A 18 11.40 0.44 -4.22
CA LEU A 18 12.83 0.39 -3.85
C LEU A 18 13.02 -0.05 -2.41
N LEU A 19 12.23 0.48 -1.48
CA LEU A 19 12.31 0.11 -0.08
C LEU A 19 11.97 -1.38 0.12
N ASN A 20 10.96 -1.90 -0.58
CA ASN A 20 10.62 -3.32 -0.51
C ASN A 20 11.72 -4.21 -1.08
N ILE A 21 12.37 -3.80 -2.18
CA ILE A 21 13.54 -4.51 -2.72
C ILE A 21 14.66 -4.56 -1.68
N VAL A 22 14.93 -3.45 -1.00
CA VAL A 22 15.96 -3.41 0.06
C VAL A 22 15.60 -4.37 1.19
N PHE A 23 14.37 -4.35 1.70
CA PHE A 23 13.95 -5.26 2.76
C PHE A 23 14.04 -6.73 2.36
N VAL A 24 13.55 -7.09 1.17
CA VAL A 24 13.65 -8.46 0.67
C VAL A 24 15.11 -8.88 0.43
N ALA A 25 15.96 -7.97 -0.05
CA ALA A 25 17.38 -8.25 -0.25
C ALA A 25 18.13 -8.46 1.07
N LEU A 26 17.74 -7.80 2.16
CA LEU A 26 18.30 -8.04 3.49
C LEU A 26 17.92 -9.44 4.01
N ASP A 27 16.71 -9.91 3.69
CA ASP A 27 16.22 -11.22 4.17
C ASP A 27 16.73 -12.40 3.31
N HIS A 28 16.77 -12.24 1.98
CA HIS A 28 17.01 -13.35 1.04
C HIS A 28 18.34 -13.23 0.30
N GLY A 29 19.01 -12.08 0.35
CA GLY A 29 20.16 -11.75 -0.49
C GLY A 29 19.73 -11.33 -1.91
N LEU A 30 20.32 -10.25 -2.42
CA LEU A 30 19.99 -9.70 -3.73
C LEU A 30 20.04 -10.71 -4.90
N PRO A 31 21.03 -11.63 -4.99
CA PRO A 31 21.11 -12.60 -6.10
C PRO A 31 19.97 -13.62 -6.12
N ASN A 32 19.28 -13.83 -4.99
CA ASN A 32 18.24 -14.85 -4.85
C ASN A 32 16.84 -14.28 -5.13
N ILE A 33 16.73 -12.98 -5.43
CA ILE A 33 15.45 -12.35 -5.73
C ILE A 33 15.09 -12.63 -7.20
N PRO A 34 13.95 -13.28 -7.48
CA PRO A 34 13.54 -13.60 -8.83
C PRO A 34 13.10 -12.33 -9.60
N VAL A 35 13.32 -12.32 -10.92
CA VAL A 35 13.01 -11.17 -11.79
C VAL A 35 11.54 -10.72 -11.66
N TRP A 36 10.60 -11.67 -11.49
CA TRP A 36 9.19 -11.35 -11.34
C TRP A 36 8.89 -10.45 -10.13
N PHE A 37 9.69 -10.52 -9.06
CA PHE A 37 9.50 -9.70 -7.86
C PHE A 37 9.74 -8.22 -8.19
N TYR A 38 10.76 -7.92 -8.98
CA TYR A 38 11.04 -6.56 -9.45
C TYR A 38 9.93 -6.05 -10.37
N LEU A 39 9.40 -6.91 -11.25
CA LEU A 39 8.26 -6.56 -12.09
C LEU A 39 7.01 -6.25 -11.26
N ALA A 40 6.78 -7.00 -10.18
CA ALA A 40 5.69 -6.72 -9.25
C ALA A 40 5.87 -5.34 -8.59
N GLN A 41 7.10 -4.94 -8.22
CA GLN A 41 7.34 -3.61 -7.65
C GLN A 41 7.03 -2.47 -8.64
N LEU A 42 7.19 -2.69 -9.95
CA LEU A 42 6.81 -1.69 -10.95
C LEU A 42 5.29 -1.40 -10.96
N LEU A 43 4.47 -2.36 -10.54
CA LEU A 43 3.01 -2.18 -10.41
C LEU A 43 2.66 -1.16 -9.30
N LEU A 44 3.58 -0.85 -8.39
CA LEU A 44 3.37 0.20 -7.39
C LEU A 44 3.27 1.59 -8.03
N LEU A 45 3.91 1.80 -9.18
CA LEU A 45 3.86 3.09 -9.89
C LEU A 45 2.42 3.50 -10.25
N PRO A 46 1.64 2.68 -10.99
CA PRO A 46 0.23 2.99 -11.24
C PRO A 46 -0.64 2.81 -9.99
N ALA A 47 -0.33 1.87 -9.09
CA ALA A 47 -1.15 1.63 -7.90
C ALA A 47 -1.22 2.84 -6.96
N MET A 48 -0.17 3.67 -6.92
CA MET A 48 -0.13 4.88 -6.10
C MET A 48 -1.08 5.99 -6.56
N LEU A 49 -1.77 5.83 -7.70
CA LEU A 49 -2.87 6.72 -8.08
C LEU A 49 -4.08 6.57 -7.15
N LEU A 50 -4.33 5.36 -6.59
CA LEU A 50 -5.48 5.14 -5.70
C LEU A 50 -5.37 5.92 -4.38
N PRO A 51 -4.25 5.88 -3.64
CA PRO A 51 -4.03 6.78 -2.49
C PRO A 51 -4.28 8.26 -2.82
N MET A 52 -3.76 8.73 -3.96
CA MET A 52 -3.90 10.14 -4.36
C MET A 52 -5.34 10.53 -4.65
N TYR A 53 -6.17 9.57 -5.06
CA TYR A 53 -7.60 9.78 -5.29
C TYR A 53 -8.41 9.69 -3.99
N TYR A 54 -8.18 8.67 -3.16
CA TYR A 54 -9.03 8.37 -2.00
C TYR A 54 -8.62 9.10 -0.72
N PHE A 55 -7.33 9.36 -0.47
CA PHE A 55 -6.90 9.97 0.80
C PHE A 55 -7.37 11.41 1.00
N PRO A 56 -7.44 12.27 -0.03
CA PRO A 56 -8.04 13.59 0.13
C PRO A 56 -9.51 13.50 0.58
N GLN A 57 -10.27 12.56 0.01
CA GLN A 57 -11.67 12.31 0.39
C GLN A 57 -11.76 11.75 1.81
N ALA A 58 -10.86 10.83 2.18
CA ALA A 58 -10.78 10.29 3.52
C ALA A 58 -10.52 11.39 4.56
N ALA A 59 -9.60 12.32 4.26
CA ALA A 59 -9.20 13.38 5.17
C ALA A 59 -10.33 14.38 5.49
N THR A 60 -11.28 14.57 4.58
CA THR A 60 -12.43 15.47 4.79
C THR A 60 -13.68 14.75 5.31
N THR A 61 -13.72 13.41 5.21
CA THR A 61 -14.88 12.61 5.62
C THR A 61 -15.02 12.55 7.15
N ARG A 62 -16.14 13.04 7.68
CA ARG A 62 -16.42 13.05 9.14
C ARG A 62 -16.75 11.67 9.70
N ASN A 63 -17.58 10.89 9.00
CA ASN A 63 -17.98 9.56 9.44
C ASN A 63 -16.75 8.64 9.52
N PHE A 64 -16.55 8.03 10.69
CA PHE A 64 -15.34 7.24 10.98
C PHE A 64 -15.21 6.00 10.08
N LEU A 65 -16.27 5.20 9.96
CA LEU A 65 -16.22 3.97 9.17
C LEU A 65 -16.07 4.25 7.68
N HIS A 66 -16.77 5.28 7.18
CA HIS A 66 -16.60 5.71 5.78
C HIS A 66 -15.17 6.20 5.52
N ARG A 67 -14.60 7.00 6.41
CA ARG A 67 -13.20 7.45 6.34
C ARG A 67 -12.22 6.27 6.35
N ALA A 68 -12.43 5.30 7.23
CA ALA A 68 -11.61 4.09 7.28
C ALA A 68 -11.72 3.29 5.97
N GLY A 69 -12.92 3.17 5.40
CA GLY A 69 -13.13 2.55 4.09
C GLY A 69 -12.34 3.25 2.97
N LEU A 70 -12.34 4.58 2.95
CA LEU A 70 -11.56 5.34 1.95
C LEU A 70 -10.05 5.16 2.11
N PHE A 71 -9.54 5.11 3.36
CA PHE A 71 -8.13 4.76 3.59
C PHE A 71 -7.81 3.33 3.14
N ALA A 72 -8.71 2.38 3.40
CA ALA A 72 -8.55 0.99 2.97
C ALA A 72 -8.51 0.88 1.45
N LEU A 73 -9.42 1.56 0.74
CA LEU A 73 -9.45 1.55 -0.73
C LEU A 73 -8.20 2.19 -1.34
N GLY A 74 -7.69 3.27 -0.75
CA GLY A 74 -6.45 3.88 -1.21
C GLY A 74 -5.26 2.94 -1.04
N TRP A 75 -5.17 2.21 0.08
CA TRP A 75 -4.04 1.31 0.35
C TRP A 75 -4.18 -0.11 -0.20
N ALA A 76 -5.38 -0.55 -0.57
CA ALA A 76 -5.65 -1.95 -0.92
C ALA A 76 -4.66 -2.51 -1.96
N VAL A 77 -4.58 -1.86 -3.13
CA VAL A 77 -3.72 -2.36 -4.22
C VAL A 77 -2.22 -2.19 -3.92
N PRO A 78 -1.72 -1.00 -3.51
CA PRO A 78 -0.29 -0.87 -3.20
C PRO A 78 0.17 -1.83 -2.10
N PHE A 79 -0.65 -2.01 -1.05
CA PHE A 79 -0.30 -2.87 0.06
C PHE A 79 -0.38 -4.35 -0.32
N ALA A 80 -1.33 -4.75 -1.17
CA ALA A 80 -1.38 -6.11 -1.71
C ALA A 80 -0.11 -6.42 -2.53
N ILE A 81 0.30 -5.52 -3.42
CA ILE A 81 1.53 -5.69 -4.21
C ILE A 81 2.74 -5.83 -3.29
N TYR A 82 2.92 -4.89 -2.36
CA TYR A 82 4.02 -4.89 -1.40
C TYR A 82 4.05 -6.20 -0.59
N LYS A 83 2.95 -6.54 0.07
CA LYS A 83 2.90 -7.65 1.03
C LYS A 83 2.90 -9.01 0.35
N LEU A 84 2.06 -9.22 -0.67
CA LEU A 84 1.92 -10.53 -1.30
C LEU A 84 3.16 -10.89 -2.12
N SER A 85 3.81 -9.92 -2.77
CA SER A 85 5.07 -10.21 -3.50
C SER A 85 6.18 -10.64 -2.55
N SER A 86 6.27 -10.06 -1.36
CA SER A 86 7.25 -10.45 -0.34
C SER A 86 6.88 -11.75 0.37
N ASP A 87 5.60 -11.97 0.69
CA ASP A 87 5.13 -13.21 1.30
C ASP A 87 5.31 -14.41 0.36
N ALA A 88 5.15 -14.22 -0.95
CA ALA A 88 5.34 -15.26 -1.98
C ALA A 88 6.79 -15.75 -2.13
N LEU A 89 7.77 -15.05 -1.57
CA LEU A 89 9.17 -15.49 -1.54
C LEU A 89 9.47 -16.45 -0.39
N LYS A 90 8.58 -16.55 0.59
CA LYS A 90 8.78 -17.42 1.75
C LYS A 90 8.63 -18.89 1.34
N PRO A 91 9.48 -19.79 1.86
CA PRO A 91 9.42 -21.21 1.51
C PRO A 91 8.13 -21.91 1.96
N ASN A 92 7.44 -21.35 2.94
CA ASN A 92 6.16 -21.85 3.48
C ASN A 92 4.97 -20.98 3.05
N PHE A 93 5.01 -20.40 1.85
CA PHE A 93 3.95 -19.53 1.35
C PHE A 93 2.61 -20.26 1.27
N ASP A 94 1.63 -19.72 1.99
CA ASP A 94 0.22 -20.09 1.91
C ASP A 94 -0.56 -18.84 1.46
N LEU A 95 -1.19 -18.93 0.28
CA LEU A 95 -1.95 -17.84 -0.30
C LEU A 95 -3.15 -17.43 0.56
N ALA A 96 -3.87 -18.38 1.15
CA ALA A 96 -5.04 -18.09 1.96
C ALA A 96 -4.62 -17.35 3.24
N ALA A 97 -3.58 -17.85 3.92
CA ALA A 97 -3.03 -17.19 5.10
C ALA A 97 -2.49 -15.78 4.77
N ALA A 98 -1.83 -15.61 3.63
CA ALA A 98 -1.31 -14.32 3.18
C ALA A 98 -2.44 -13.33 2.88
N LEU A 99 -3.53 -13.76 2.21
CA LEU A 99 -4.71 -12.94 1.94
C LEU A 99 -5.44 -12.52 3.22
N ILE A 100 -5.61 -13.44 4.17
CA ILE A 100 -6.21 -13.13 5.48
C ILE A 100 -5.33 -12.10 6.21
N SER A 101 -4.03 -12.35 6.30
CA SER A 101 -3.07 -11.43 6.93
C SER A 101 -3.10 -10.05 6.26
N TYR A 102 -3.18 -10.00 4.93
CA TYR A 102 -3.31 -8.77 4.15
C TYR A 102 -4.59 -8.00 4.51
N VAL A 103 -5.77 -8.65 4.47
CA VAL A 103 -7.05 -8.00 4.77
C VAL A 103 -7.07 -7.49 6.20
N VAL A 104 -6.63 -8.31 7.16
CA VAL A 104 -6.59 -7.92 8.58
C VAL A 104 -5.65 -6.73 8.80
N THR A 105 -4.44 -6.77 8.23
CA THR A 105 -3.47 -5.68 8.40
C THR A 105 -3.97 -4.39 7.73
N LEU A 106 -4.54 -4.49 6.53
CA LEU A 106 -5.13 -3.36 5.82
C LEU A 106 -6.26 -2.73 6.63
N ALA A 107 -7.16 -3.55 7.19
CA ALA A 107 -8.27 -3.08 8.02
C ALA A 107 -7.77 -2.36 9.28
N LEU A 108 -6.83 -2.96 10.01
CA LEU A 108 -6.25 -2.38 11.22
C LEU A 108 -5.55 -1.04 10.94
N LEU A 109 -4.70 -0.99 9.91
CA LEU A 109 -4.01 0.24 9.53
C LEU A 109 -5.01 1.31 9.10
N SER A 110 -6.04 0.96 8.33
CA SER A 110 -7.04 1.91 7.86
C SER A 110 -7.89 2.50 8.99
N LEU A 111 -8.23 1.68 9.99
CA LEU A 111 -8.90 2.14 11.21
C LEU A 111 -7.99 3.08 12.02
N LEU A 112 -6.70 2.76 12.14
CA LEU A 112 -5.70 3.60 12.81
C LEU A 112 -5.56 4.96 12.10
N PHE A 113 -5.39 4.95 10.76
CA PHE A 113 -5.31 6.18 9.97
C PHE A 113 -6.59 7.01 10.09
N ALA A 114 -7.77 6.38 10.07
CA ALA A 114 -9.03 7.06 10.28
C ALA A 114 -9.14 7.70 11.68
N ALA A 115 -8.55 7.09 12.71
CA ALA A 115 -8.52 7.66 14.05
C ALA A 115 -7.60 8.90 14.13
N ILE A 116 -6.41 8.81 13.53
CA ILE A 116 -5.38 9.87 13.56
C ILE A 116 -5.80 11.08 12.69
N ARG A 117 -6.33 10.83 11.49
CA ARG A 117 -6.69 11.88 10.50
C ARG A 117 -8.13 12.39 10.68
N ARG A 118 -8.58 12.60 11.90
CA ARG A 118 -9.93 13.14 12.15
C ARG A 118 -10.01 14.60 11.64
N PRO A 119 -11.01 14.95 10.80
CA PRO A 119 -11.20 16.34 10.39
C PRO A 119 -11.52 17.23 11.59
N ALA A 120 -10.99 18.46 11.58
CA ALA A 120 -11.23 19.44 12.64
C ALA A 120 -12.72 19.75 12.78
N LYS A 121 -13.19 19.98 14.02
CA LYS A 121 -14.57 20.44 14.27
C LYS A 121 -14.70 21.87 13.72
N GLY A 122 -15.29 22.04 12.54
CA GLY A 122 -15.59 23.36 11.95
C GLY A 122 -15.30 23.52 10.45
N ALA A 123 -14.69 22.53 9.80
CA ALA A 123 -14.58 22.46 8.34
C ALA A 123 -15.80 21.79 7.70
#